data_AF-A0A0D8HGU1-F1
#
_entry.id   AF-A0A0D8HGU1-F1
#
_cell.length_a   1.000
_cell.length_b   1.000
_cell.length_c   1.000
_cell.angle_alpha   90.00
_cell.angle_beta   90.00
_cell.angle_gamma   90.00
#
_symmetry.space_group_name_H-M   'P 1'
#
loop_
_entity.id
_entity.type
_entity.pdbx_description
1 polymer ?
#
loop_
_entity_poly.entity_id
_entity_poly.type
_entity_poly.pdbx_seq_one_letter_code
_entity_poly.pdbx_strand_id
1 'polypeptide(L)'
;MSQESELLDIANYAKALRLPAIGANFADILAQAKRDGWSHLRFITELLSLELTEREARRCQRLLIEAKIPRTKLLGEFNLADSSITTETLEFLVRGDFCDVATSVVLVGGPGTGKTHLLIGTLVSLTAKGKKVRYTNAATLVNELHEAQDDHRLSKVIERYQRLDVLGIDELGYLQLDRRGAELLFQVIIEREEQSSLMVATNPPFSQMEWYF
;
A
#
# COMPACT_ATOMS: atom_id res chain seq x y z
N MET A 1 -43.47 22.18 1.68
CA MET A 1 -42.03 22.19 2.01
C MET A 1 -41.30 22.86 0.86
N SER A 2 -40.36 23.78 1.12
CA SER A 2 -39.57 24.38 0.03
C SER A 2 -38.47 23.40 -0.40
N GLN A 3 -38.10 23.41 -1.69
CA GLN A 3 -36.99 22.59 -2.21
C GLN A 3 -35.67 22.84 -1.46
N GLU A 4 -35.46 24.06 -0.96
CA GLU A 4 -34.30 24.39 -0.12
C GLU A 4 -34.28 23.62 1.21
N SER A 5 -35.45 23.38 1.82
CA SER A 5 -35.55 22.58 3.04
C SER A 5 -35.13 21.13 2.78
N GLU A 6 -35.57 20.54 1.67
CA GLU A 6 -35.24 19.16 1.30
C GLU A 6 -33.74 19.01 1.00
N LEU A 7 -33.13 19.98 0.32
CA LEU A 7 -31.68 19.99 0.08
C LEU A 7 -30.87 20.08 1.38
N LEU A 8 -31.33 20.91 2.33
CA LEU A 8 -30.70 21.04 3.64
C LEU A 8 -30.80 19.75 4.46
N ASP A 9 -31.97 19.09 4.45
CA ASP A 9 -32.18 17.81 5.11
C ASP A 9 -31.24 16.74 4.55
N ILE A 10 -31.10 16.66 3.22
CA ILE A 10 -30.21 15.71 2.55
C ILE A 10 -28.75 15.96 2.92
N ALA A 11 -28.30 17.21 2.98
CA ALA A 11 -26.95 17.54 3.42
C ALA A 11 -26.70 17.11 4.88
N ASN A 12 -27.68 17.32 5.77
CA ASN A 12 -27.60 16.91 7.16
C ASN A 12 -27.56 15.38 7.32
N TYR A 13 -28.42 14.66 6.59
CA TYR A 13 -28.42 13.20 6.58
C TYR A 13 -27.13 12.62 6.00
N ALA A 14 -26.64 13.19 4.89
CA ALA A 14 -25.37 12.79 4.28
C ALA A 14 -24.20 12.95 5.28
N LYS A 15 -24.18 14.05 6.05
CA LYS A 15 -23.20 14.26 7.11
C LYS A 15 -23.32 13.22 8.23
N ALA A 16 -24.54 12.95 8.71
CA ALA A 16 -24.79 11.97 9.77
C ALA A 16 -24.39 10.54 9.36
N LEU A 17 -24.63 10.19 8.08
CA LEU A 17 -24.31 8.88 7.50
C LEU A 17 -22.88 8.77 6.96
N ARG A 18 -22.07 9.84 7.04
CA ARG A 18 -20.70 9.91 6.49
C ARG A 18 -20.66 9.62 4.98
N LEU A 19 -21.52 10.32 4.24
CA LEU A 19 -21.63 10.33 2.77
C LEU A 19 -21.15 11.69 2.20
N PRO A 20 -19.87 12.06 2.38
CA PRO A 20 -19.36 13.37 1.99
C PRO A 20 -19.49 13.69 0.50
N ALA A 21 -19.37 12.71 -0.40
CA ALA A 21 -19.46 12.98 -1.83
C ALA A 21 -20.90 13.28 -2.24
N ILE A 22 -21.88 12.52 -1.72
CA ILE A 22 -23.30 12.83 -1.92
C ILE A 22 -23.63 14.19 -1.33
N GLY A 23 -23.22 14.46 -0.08
CA GLY A 23 -23.50 15.73 0.59
C GLY A 23 -22.97 16.95 -0.17
N ALA A 24 -21.84 16.82 -0.86
CA ALA A 24 -21.25 17.90 -1.65
C ALA A 24 -21.83 18.03 -3.06
N ASN A 25 -22.28 16.93 -3.70
CA ASN A 25 -22.60 16.90 -5.13
C ASN A 25 -24.09 16.64 -5.44
N PHE A 26 -24.94 16.46 -4.41
CA PHE A 26 -26.35 16.08 -4.61
C PHE A 26 -27.11 17.06 -5.51
N ALA A 27 -26.95 18.37 -5.28
CA ALA A 27 -27.66 19.40 -6.05
C ALA A 27 -27.29 19.36 -7.55
N ASP A 28 -26.01 19.16 -7.85
CA ASP A 28 -25.51 19.08 -9.23
C ASP A 28 -26.00 17.82 -9.94
N ILE A 29 -25.95 16.67 -9.25
CA ILE A 29 -26.46 15.40 -9.79
C ILE A 29 -27.98 15.46 -9.98
N LEU A 30 -28.72 16.10 -9.08
CA LEU A 30 -30.16 16.31 -9.23
C LEU A 30 -30.48 17.20 -10.44
N ALA A 31 -29.72 18.28 -10.63
CA ALA A 31 -29.86 19.15 -11.79
C ALA A 31 -29.56 18.39 -13.10
N GLN A 32 -28.52 17.56 -13.10
CA GLN A 32 -28.20 16.71 -14.25
C GLN A 32 -29.27 15.66 -14.53
N ALA A 33 -29.76 14.96 -13.51
CA ALA A 33 -30.83 13.98 -13.63
C ALA A 33 -32.11 14.57 -14.23
N LYS A 34 -32.45 15.82 -13.87
CA LYS A 34 -33.58 16.56 -14.46
C LYS A 34 -33.33 16.92 -15.92
N ARG A 35 -32.14 17.42 -16.26
CA ARG A 35 -31.78 17.79 -17.65
C ARG A 35 -31.79 16.58 -18.58
N ASP A 36 -31.24 15.47 -18.11
CA ASP A 36 -31.01 14.26 -18.91
C ASP A 36 -32.18 13.26 -18.83
N GLY A 37 -33.25 13.58 -18.10
CA GLY A 37 -34.45 12.75 -17.96
C GLY A 37 -34.17 11.39 -17.30
N TRP A 38 -33.32 11.33 -16.28
CA TRP A 38 -32.96 10.08 -15.61
C TRP A 38 -34.15 9.45 -14.89
N SER A 39 -34.23 8.12 -14.91
CA SER A 39 -35.13 7.38 -14.03
C SER A 39 -34.67 7.50 -12.57
N HIS A 40 -35.59 7.31 -11.63
CA HIS A 40 -35.26 7.31 -10.19
C HIS A 40 -34.18 6.27 -9.84
N LEU A 41 -34.23 5.09 -10.46
CA LEU A 41 -33.22 4.06 -10.27
C LEU A 41 -31.84 4.54 -10.72
N ARG A 42 -31.73 5.16 -11.91
CA ARG A 42 -30.46 5.69 -12.39
C ARG A 42 -29.92 6.78 -11.46
N PHE A 43 -30.78 7.71 -11.03
CA PHE A 43 -30.38 8.76 -10.10
C PHE A 43 -29.78 8.22 -8.79
N ILE A 44 -30.43 7.22 -8.18
CA ILE A 44 -29.93 6.59 -6.96
C ILE A 44 -28.61 5.85 -7.23
N THR A 45 -28.52 5.11 -8.33
CA THR A 45 -27.29 4.40 -8.72
C THR A 45 -26.11 5.35 -8.88
N GLU A 46 -26.29 6.48 -9.56
CA GLU A 46 -25.23 7.46 -9.81
C GLU A 46 -24.76 8.15 -8.52
N LEU A 47 -25.68 8.48 -7.61
CA LEU A 47 -25.33 9.01 -6.29
C LEU A 47 -24.49 8.03 -5.47
N LEU A 48 -24.91 6.76 -5.42
CA LEU A 48 -24.19 5.73 -4.67
C LEU A 48 -22.85 5.38 -5.31
N SER A 49 -22.80 5.34 -6.65
CA SER A 49 -21.58 5.13 -7.43
C SER A 49 -20.56 6.22 -7.13
N LEU A 50 -20.96 7.50 -7.17
CA LEU A 50 -20.08 8.62 -6.83
C LEU A 50 -19.47 8.46 -5.43
N GLU A 51 -20.30 8.14 -4.44
CA GLU A 51 -19.82 7.98 -3.06
C GLU A 51 -18.82 6.83 -2.93
N LEU A 52 -19.09 5.71 -3.60
CA LEU A 52 -18.20 4.55 -3.59
C LEU A 52 -16.86 4.90 -4.24
N THR A 53 -16.87 5.47 -5.44
CA THR A 53 -15.65 5.86 -6.17
C THR A 53 -14.81 6.86 -5.38
N GLU A 54 -15.43 7.90 -4.81
CA GLU A 54 -14.72 8.88 -3.98
C GLU A 54 -14.14 8.26 -2.70
N ARG A 55 -14.84 7.31 -2.09
CA ARG A 55 -14.35 6.60 -0.89
C ARG A 55 -13.16 5.70 -1.23
N GLU A 56 -13.21 4.99 -2.36
CA GLU A 56 -12.10 4.18 -2.86
C GLU A 56 -10.89 5.03 -3.21
N ALA A 57 -11.08 6.14 -3.92
CA ALA A 57 -10.02 7.08 -4.26
C ALA A 57 -9.30 7.62 -3.01
N ARG A 58 -10.07 8.08 -2.01
CA ARG A 58 -9.50 8.57 -0.73
C ARG A 58 -8.78 7.46 0.03
N ARG A 59 -9.32 6.23 0.02
CA ARG A 59 -8.67 5.07 0.64
C ARG A 59 -7.33 4.79 -0.03
N CYS A 60 -7.28 4.71 -1.35
CA CYS A 60 -6.05 4.45 -2.11
C CYS A 60 -5.01 5.56 -1.88
N GLN A 61 -5.44 6.83 -1.92
CA GLN A 61 -4.56 7.98 -1.64
C GLN A 61 -3.96 7.90 -0.23
N ARG A 62 -4.78 7.60 0.78
CA ARG A 62 -4.30 7.43 2.15
C ARG A 62 -3.28 6.28 2.26
N LEU A 63 -3.58 5.13 1.66
CA LEU A 63 -2.68 3.97 1.67
C LEU A 63 -1.35 4.28 0.98
N LEU A 64 -1.37 5.03 -0.14
CA LEU A 64 -0.16 5.44 -0.84
C LEU A 64 0.72 6.36 0.04
N ILE A 65 0.11 7.27 0.80
CA ILE A 65 0.83 8.15 1.75
C ILE A 65 1.40 7.32 2.93
N GLU A 66 0.60 6.42 3.50
CA GLU A 66 1.01 5.55 4.62
C GLU A 66 2.14 4.58 4.22
N ALA A 67 2.19 4.21 2.94
CA ALA A 67 3.22 3.35 2.38
C ALA A 67 4.62 3.95 2.39
N LYS A 68 4.77 5.28 2.55
CA LYS A 68 6.07 5.99 2.59
C LYS A 68 7.03 5.59 1.48
N ILE A 69 6.47 5.41 0.28
CA ILE A 69 7.26 5.12 -0.91
C ILE A 69 8.02 6.41 -1.29
N PRO A 70 9.35 6.38 -1.42
CA PRO A 70 10.17 7.59 -1.59
C PRO A 70 9.96 8.26 -2.96
N ARG A 71 9.57 7.47 -3.97
CA ARG A 71 9.28 7.92 -5.33
C ARG A 71 8.31 6.95 -5.98
N THR A 72 7.36 7.46 -6.75
CA THR A 72 6.45 6.61 -7.52
C THR A 72 7.19 6.02 -8.72
N LYS A 73 7.10 4.70 -8.89
CA LYS A 73 7.49 3.96 -10.09
C LYS A 73 6.36 3.00 -10.41
N LEU A 74 6.04 2.83 -11.68
CA LEU A 74 5.02 1.88 -12.11
C LEU A 74 5.69 0.63 -12.69
N LEU A 75 5.08 -0.54 -12.47
CA LEU A 75 5.57 -1.79 -13.09
C LEU A 75 5.54 -1.72 -14.62
N GLY A 76 4.58 -0.99 -15.20
CA GLY A 76 4.50 -0.77 -16.65
C GLY A 76 5.62 0.09 -17.24
N GLU A 77 6.38 0.81 -16.39
CA GLU A 77 7.56 1.58 -16.82
C GLU A 77 8.86 0.76 -16.73
N PHE A 78 8.78 -0.49 -16.28
CA PHE A 78 9.95 -1.35 -16.15
C PHE A 78 10.42 -1.85 -17.52
N ASN A 79 11.69 -1.62 -17.85
CA ASN A 79 12.27 -2.12 -19.09
C ASN A 79 12.62 -3.61 -18.97
N LEU A 80 11.78 -4.47 -19.58
CA LEU A 80 12.02 -5.92 -19.64
C LEU A 80 13.14 -6.32 -20.61
N ALA A 81 13.42 -5.51 -21.64
CA ALA A 81 14.36 -5.89 -22.70
C ALA A 81 15.80 -6.07 -22.18
N ASP A 82 16.18 -5.29 -21.17
CA ASP A 82 17.52 -5.28 -20.58
C ASP A 82 17.56 -5.98 -19.19
N SER A 83 16.55 -6.80 -18.88
CA SER A 83 16.39 -7.44 -17.57
C SER A 83 16.39 -8.96 -17.66
N SER A 84 16.85 -9.62 -16.60
CA SER A 84 16.74 -11.08 -16.43
C SER A 84 15.34 -11.53 -15.99
N ILE A 85 14.41 -10.59 -15.77
CA ILE A 85 13.04 -10.84 -15.32
C ILE A 85 12.15 -11.15 -16.52
N THR A 86 11.34 -12.21 -16.41
CA THR A 86 10.40 -12.59 -17.48
C THR A 86 9.09 -11.80 -17.39
N THR A 87 8.34 -11.77 -18.49
CA THR A 87 7.00 -11.16 -18.53
C THR A 87 6.06 -11.78 -17.48
N GLU A 88 6.11 -13.11 -17.31
CA GLU A 88 5.28 -13.83 -16.34
C GLU A 88 5.59 -13.40 -14.90
N THR A 89 6.86 -13.12 -14.61
CA THR A 89 7.29 -12.62 -13.30
C THR A 89 6.76 -11.19 -13.08
N LEU A 90 6.81 -10.33 -14.10
CA LEU A 90 6.24 -8.99 -14.00
C LEU A 90 4.72 -9.04 -13.80
N GLU A 91 4.02 -9.90 -14.54
CA GLU A 91 2.57 -10.11 -14.38
C GLU A 91 2.21 -10.67 -13.01
N PHE A 92 3.02 -11.58 -12.46
CA PHE A 92 2.87 -12.06 -11.09
C PHE A 92 2.98 -10.91 -10.08
N LEU A 93 3.96 -10.02 -10.24
CA LEU A 93 4.11 -8.83 -9.39
C LEU A 93 2.97 -7.82 -9.56
N VAL A 94 2.43 -7.67 -10.78
CA VAL A 94 1.26 -6.82 -11.05
C VAL A 94 0.01 -7.40 -10.39
N ARG A 95 -0.19 -8.72 -10.45
CA ARG A 95 -1.32 -9.42 -9.82
C ARG A 95 -1.23 -9.35 -8.30
N GLY A 96 -0.05 -9.59 -7.72
CA GLY A 96 0.15 -9.45 -6.28
C GLY A 96 -0.53 -10.54 -5.46
N ASP A 97 -0.97 -11.64 -6.09
CA ASP A 97 -1.71 -12.75 -5.44
C ASP A 97 -0.89 -13.42 -4.32
N PHE A 98 0.44 -13.24 -4.30
CA PHE A 98 1.31 -13.69 -3.21
C PHE A 98 0.93 -13.11 -1.84
N CYS A 99 0.29 -11.94 -1.83
CA CYS A 99 -0.17 -11.27 -0.61
C CYS A 99 -1.33 -12.02 0.05
N ASP A 100 -2.14 -12.73 -0.73
CA ASP A 100 -3.35 -13.40 -0.24
C ASP A 100 -3.02 -14.74 0.44
N VAL A 101 -1.84 -15.29 0.15
CA VAL A 101 -1.32 -16.55 0.71
C VAL A 101 -0.10 -16.33 1.62
N ALA A 102 0.15 -15.08 2.03
CA ALA A 102 1.28 -14.69 2.89
C ALA A 102 2.67 -15.13 2.37
N THR A 103 2.83 -15.29 1.06
CA THR A 103 4.10 -15.69 0.45
C THR A 103 5.03 -14.48 0.34
N SER A 104 6.30 -14.65 0.71
CA SER A 104 7.31 -13.60 0.60
C SER A 104 8.02 -13.61 -0.76
N VAL A 105 8.35 -12.43 -1.27
CA VAL A 105 9.05 -12.24 -2.54
C VAL A 105 10.44 -11.66 -2.30
N VAL A 106 11.47 -12.30 -2.84
CA VAL A 106 12.85 -11.82 -2.72
C VAL A 106 13.40 -11.52 -4.10
N LEU A 107 13.77 -10.25 -4.32
CA LEU A 107 14.44 -9.76 -5.52
C LEU A 107 15.95 -9.76 -5.28
N VAL A 108 16.67 -10.59 -6.03
CA VAL A 108 18.13 -10.75 -5.93
C VAL A 108 18.78 -10.37 -7.26
N GLY A 109 19.88 -9.63 -7.22
CA GLY A 109 20.65 -9.28 -8.41
C GLY A 109 21.59 -8.11 -8.16
N GLY A 110 22.51 -7.87 -9.10
CA GLY A 110 23.54 -6.82 -8.99
C GLY A 110 22.99 -5.38 -8.91
N PRO A 111 23.85 -4.37 -8.65
CA PRO A 111 23.44 -2.97 -8.61
C PRO A 111 22.87 -2.55 -9.98
N GLY A 112 21.85 -1.70 -9.98
CA GLY A 112 21.28 -1.17 -11.24
C GLY A 112 20.32 -2.12 -11.98
N THR A 113 20.08 -3.35 -11.51
CA THR A 113 19.16 -4.31 -12.17
C THR A 113 17.67 -4.02 -11.96
N GLY A 114 17.32 -2.87 -11.37
CA GLY A 114 15.92 -2.46 -11.21
C GLY A 114 15.14 -3.12 -10.06
N LYS A 115 15.79 -3.80 -9.11
CA LYS A 115 15.12 -4.39 -7.93
C LYS A 115 14.25 -3.40 -7.15
N THR A 116 14.81 -2.22 -6.83
CA THR A 116 14.07 -1.14 -6.18
C THR A 116 12.89 -0.66 -7.02
N HIS A 117 13.01 -0.63 -8.35
CA HIS A 117 11.88 -0.28 -9.24
C HIS A 117 10.78 -1.32 -9.11
N LEU A 118 11.10 -2.61 -9.23
CA LEU A 118 10.13 -3.69 -9.11
C LEU A 118 9.46 -3.68 -7.73
N LEU A 119 10.24 -3.56 -6.65
CA LEU A 119 9.71 -3.46 -5.29
C LEU A 119 8.74 -2.28 -5.17
N ILE A 120 9.16 -1.07 -5.53
CA ILE A 120 8.31 0.12 -5.48
C ILE A 120 7.06 -0.06 -6.35
N GLY A 121 7.21 -0.52 -7.59
CA GLY A 121 6.12 -0.70 -8.53
C GLY A 121 5.08 -1.69 -8.03
N THR A 122 5.52 -2.79 -7.42
CA THR A 122 4.63 -3.76 -6.78
C THR A 122 3.87 -3.12 -5.62
N LEU A 123 4.55 -2.41 -4.72
CA LEU A 123 3.87 -1.72 -3.61
C LEU A 123 2.84 -0.69 -4.10
N VAL A 124 3.16 0.09 -5.13
CA VAL A 124 2.22 1.03 -5.75
C VAL A 124 1.01 0.29 -6.31
N SER A 125 1.22 -0.79 -7.07
CA SER A 125 0.13 -1.61 -7.62
C SER A 125 -0.78 -2.16 -6.52
N LEU A 126 -0.20 -2.65 -5.41
CA LEU A 126 -0.94 -3.17 -4.28
C LEU A 126 -1.75 -2.09 -3.54
N THR A 127 -1.24 -0.86 -3.43
CA THR A 127 -2.01 0.25 -2.83
C THR A 127 -3.25 0.59 -3.66
N ALA A 128 -3.15 0.52 -4.99
CA ALA A 128 -4.28 0.70 -5.89
C ALA A 128 -5.35 -0.40 -5.74
N LYS A 129 -4.94 -1.60 -5.29
CA LYS A 129 -5.84 -2.71 -4.92
C LYS A 129 -6.33 -2.64 -3.46
N GLY A 130 -6.08 -1.53 -2.78
CA GLY A 130 -6.56 -1.29 -1.41
C GLY A 130 -5.80 -2.04 -0.32
N LYS A 131 -4.61 -2.60 -0.62
CA LYS A 131 -3.73 -3.27 0.35
C LYS A 131 -2.91 -2.26 1.15
N LYS A 132 -2.73 -2.54 2.44
CA LYS A 132 -1.88 -1.80 3.38
C LYS A 132 -0.44 -2.26 3.18
N VAL A 133 0.39 -1.37 2.64
CA VAL A 133 1.79 -1.69 2.40
C VAL A 133 2.70 -0.66 3.04
N ARG A 134 3.98 -1.00 3.19
CA ARG A 134 5.01 -0.07 3.65
C ARG A 134 6.32 -0.32 2.92
N TYR A 135 6.95 0.75 2.45
CA TYR A 135 8.35 0.75 2.04
C TYR A 135 9.24 1.21 3.20
N THR A 136 10.40 0.59 3.31
CA THR A 136 11.54 1.05 4.11
C THR A 136 12.83 0.49 3.52
N ASN A 137 13.96 1.16 3.68
CA ASN A 137 15.23 0.45 3.60
C ASN A 137 15.52 -0.21 4.94
N ALA A 138 16.39 -1.23 4.95
CA ALA A 138 16.73 -1.97 6.16
C ALA A 138 17.37 -1.08 7.23
N ALA A 139 18.17 -0.08 6.84
CA ALA A 139 18.85 0.84 7.78
C ALA A 139 17.84 1.67 8.59
N THR A 140 16.87 2.26 7.90
CA THR A 140 15.82 3.09 8.51
C THR A 140 14.95 2.25 9.43
N LEU A 141 14.64 1.01 9.03
CA LEU A 141 13.86 0.10 9.85
C LEU A 141 14.59 -0.24 11.14
N VAL A 142 15.87 -0.62 11.06
CA VAL A 142 16.67 -0.95 12.23
C VAL A 142 16.80 0.25 13.18
N ASN A 143 17.10 1.44 12.65
CA ASN A 143 17.16 2.65 13.46
C ASN A 143 15.82 2.93 14.16
N GLU A 144 14.69 2.81 13.46
CA GLU A 144 13.37 2.99 14.08
C GLU A 144 13.10 1.94 15.18
N LEU A 145 13.57 0.71 15.01
CA LEU A 145 13.42 -0.35 16.01
C LEU A 145 14.34 -0.11 17.23
N HIS A 146 15.57 0.38 17.03
CA HIS A 146 16.46 0.78 18.13
C HIS A 146 15.85 1.90 18.96
N GLU A 147 15.44 3.00 18.31
CA GLU A 147 14.77 4.12 18.98
C GLU A 147 13.52 3.64 19.73
N ALA A 148 12.72 2.78 19.10
CA ALA A 148 11.53 2.24 19.74
C ALA A 148 11.84 1.35 20.95
N GLN A 149 12.97 0.64 20.95
CA GLN A 149 13.40 -0.16 22.09
C GLN A 149 13.87 0.73 23.24
N ASP A 150 14.66 1.76 22.94
CA ASP A 150 15.16 2.72 23.93
C ASP A 150 14.00 3.52 24.56
N ASP A 151 12.96 3.84 23.78
CA ASP A 151 11.73 4.51 24.22
C ASP A 151 10.69 3.56 24.86
N HIS A 152 11.01 2.27 25.07
CA HIS A 152 10.07 1.25 25.58
C HIS A 152 8.76 1.11 24.78
N ARG A 153 8.79 1.38 23.47
CA ARG A 153 7.66 1.30 22.53
C ARG A 153 7.84 0.26 21.42
N LEU A 154 8.83 -0.62 21.53
CA LEU A 154 9.18 -1.63 20.53
C LEU A 154 7.98 -2.50 20.12
N SER A 155 7.25 -3.05 21.10
CA SER A 155 6.09 -3.92 20.83
C SER A 155 5.03 -3.24 19.96
N LYS A 156 4.79 -1.94 20.18
CA LYS A 156 3.83 -1.15 19.39
C LYS A 156 4.31 -0.93 17.95
N VAL A 157 5.62 -0.79 17.74
CA VAL A 157 6.21 -0.65 16.41
C VAL A 157 6.14 -1.97 15.65
N ILE A 158 6.47 -3.09 16.29
CA ILE A 158 6.35 -4.43 15.71
C ILE A 158 4.90 -4.71 15.32
N GLU A 159 3.93 -4.45 16.21
CA GLU A 159 2.50 -4.63 15.91
C GLU A 159 2.04 -3.77 14.72
N ARG A 160 2.56 -2.55 14.60
CA ARG A 160 2.29 -1.69 13.44
C ARG A 160 2.78 -2.32 12.15
N TYR A 161 3.96 -2.95 12.16
CA TYR A 161 4.44 -3.69 11.00
C TYR A 161 3.61 -4.93 10.74
N GLN A 162 3.26 -5.74 11.73
CA GLN A 162 2.41 -6.95 11.56
C GLN A 162 1.09 -6.66 10.84
N ARG A 163 0.44 -5.52 11.10
CA ARG A 163 -0.86 -5.15 10.50
C ARG A 163 -0.82 -4.80 9.00
N LEU A 164 0.37 -4.77 8.39
CA LEU A 164 0.53 -4.53 6.95
C LEU A 164 0.31 -5.82 6.17
N ASP A 165 -0.37 -5.72 5.02
CA ASP A 165 -0.47 -6.82 4.07
C ASP A 165 0.92 -7.12 3.46
N VAL A 166 1.70 -6.07 3.16
CA VAL A 166 3.08 -6.21 2.64
C VAL A 166 4.05 -5.22 3.28
N LEU A 167 5.18 -5.73 3.76
CA LEU A 167 6.35 -4.93 4.13
C LEU A 167 7.44 -5.08 3.07
N GLY A 168 7.72 -3.99 2.36
CA GLY A 168 8.83 -3.89 1.41
C GLY A 168 10.10 -3.37 2.09
N ILE A 169 11.15 -4.20 2.09
CA ILE A 169 12.47 -3.87 2.64
C ILE A 169 13.49 -3.79 1.52
N ASP A 170 14.05 -2.61 1.31
CA ASP A 170 15.09 -2.35 0.31
C ASP A 170 16.49 -2.37 0.93
N GLU A 171 17.50 -2.57 0.09
CA GLU A 171 18.93 -2.48 0.44
C GLU A 171 19.40 -3.38 1.59
N LEU A 172 18.74 -4.53 1.81
CA LEU A 172 19.05 -5.42 2.94
C LEU A 172 20.52 -5.90 2.93
N GLY A 173 21.12 -6.08 1.76
CA GLY A 173 22.45 -6.67 1.61
C GLY A 173 23.66 -5.74 1.74
N TYR A 174 23.47 -4.45 2.05
CA TYR A 174 24.58 -3.49 2.18
C TYR A 174 24.87 -3.03 3.61
N LEU A 175 24.05 -3.45 4.57
CA LEU A 175 24.18 -2.98 5.94
C LEU A 175 25.09 -3.91 6.74
N GLN A 176 26.16 -3.34 7.28
CA GLN A 176 26.74 -3.87 8.50
C GLN A 176 25.81 -3.51 9.65
N LEU A 177 24.78 -4.32 9.82
CA LEU A 177 23.93 -4.25 11.01
C LEU A 177 24.77 -4.66 12.20
N ASP A 178 24.68 -3.89 13.29
CA ASP A 178 25.14 -4.37 14.57
C ASP A 178 24.28 -5.58 14.98
N ARG A 179 24.81 -6.42 15.88
CA ARG A 179 24.11 -7.64 16.32
C ARG A 179 22.69 -7.35 16.82
N ARG A 180 22.53 -6.27 17.59
CA ARG A 180 21.23 -5.85 18.12
C ARG A 180 20.26 -5.46 17.00
N GLY A 181 20.72 -4.73 15.99
CA GLY A 181 19.89 -4.35 14.84
C GLY A 181 19.45 -5.55 14.01
N ALA A 182 20.34 -6.53 13.81
CA ALA A 182 20.01 -7.79 13.16
C ALA A 182 18.92 -8.57 13.93
N GLU A 183 19.07 -8.71 15.25
CA GLU A 183 18.08 -9.38 16.12
C GLU A 183 16.70 -8.71 16.05
N LEU A 184 16.64 -7.37 16.08
CA LEU A 184 15.39 -6.62 15.96
C LEU A 184 14.73 -6.79 14.58
N LEU A 185 15.53 -6.77 13.51
CA LEU A 185 15.03 -6.97 12.16
C LEU A 185 14.45 -8.38 12.00
N PHE A 186 15.14 -9.40 12.51
CA PHE A 186 14.64 -10.77 12.53
C PHE A 186 13.33 -10.90 13.31
N GLN A 187 13.21 -10.21 14.44
CA GLN A 187 11.97 -10.21 15.21
C GLN A 187 10.79 -9.74 14.34
N VAL A 188 10.96 -8.67 13.55
CA VAL A 188 9.91 -8.20 12.62
C VAL A 188 9.59 -9.23 11.53
N ILE A 189 10.59 -9.94 11.02
CA ILE A 189 10.40 -10.96 9.97
C ILE A 189 9.63 -12.16 10.52
N ILE A 190 10.04 -12.71 11.67
CA ILE A 190 9.40 -13.87 12.31
C ILE A 190 7.94 -13.56 12.65
N GLU A 191 7.69 -12.38 13.22
CA GLU A 191 6.34 -11.94 13.59
C GLU A 191 5.39 -11.76 12.39
N ARG A 192 5.94 -11.70 11.16
CA ARG A 192 5.16 -11.61 9.92
C ARG A 192 5.05 -12.94 9.19
N GLU A 193 5.88 -13.92 9.53
CA GLU A 193 5.88 -15.24 8.90
C GLU A 193 4.48 -15.86 8.98
N GLU A 194 4.01 -16.44 7.87
CA GLU A 194 2.68 -17.05 7.70
C GLU A 194 1.46 -16.12 7.92
N GLN A 195 1.64 -14.88 8.39
CA GLN A 195 0.55 -13.92 8.64
C GLN A 195 0.45 -12.86 7.53
N SER A 196 1.58 -12.49 6.92
CA SER A 196 1.63 -11.39 5.96
C SER A 196 2.90 -11.41 5.12
N SER A 197 2.83 -10.90 3.89
CA SER A 197 3.95 -11.02 2.96
C SER A 197 5.08 -10.04 3.26
N LEU A 198 6.31 -10.48 2.99
CA LEU A 198 7.50 -9.65 2.93
C LEU A 198 7.92 -9.49 1.46
N MET A 199 8.40 -8.32 1.08
CA MET A 199 9.08 -8.14 -0.20
C MET A 199 10.47 -7.55 0.03
N VAL A 200 11.52 -8.26 -0.36
CA VAL A 200 12.91 -7.83 -0.08
C VAL A 200 13.65 -7.59 -1.37
N ALA A 201 14.40 -6.50 -1.44
CA ALA A 201 15.39 -6.27 -2.49
C ALA A 201 16.80 -6.34 -1.90
N THR A 202 17.64 -7.23 -2.45
CA THR A 202 19.02 -7.44 -1.97
C THR A 202 20.00 -7.63 -3.12
N ASN A 203 21.27 -7.30 -2.87
CA ASN A 203 22.35 -7.32 -3.86
C ASN A 203 23.15 -8.63 -3.88
N PRO A 204 23.76 -9.11 -2.77
CA PRO A 204 24.34 -10.43 -2.74
C PRO A 204 23.27 -11.52 -2.57
N PRO A 205 23.47 -12.71 -3.14
CA PRO A 205 22.61 -13.87 -2.90
C PRO A 205 22.62 -14.26 -1.42
N PHE A 206 21.49 -14.75 -0.93
CA PHE A 206 21.28 -15.09 0.48
C PHE A 206 22.35 -16.04 1.06
N SER A 207 23.00 -16.85 0.21
CA SER A 207 24.10 -17.76 0.59
C SER A 207 25.40 -17.06 1.02
N GLN A 208 25.55 -15.77 0.77
CA GLN A 208 26.68 -14.94 1.23
C GLN A 208 26.29 -14.04 2.41
N MET A 209 25.04 -14.11 2.87
CA MET A 209 24.61 -13.46 4.09
C MET A 209 25.02 -14.35 5.26
N GLU A 210 26.22 -14.13 5.78
CA GLU A 210 26.65 -14.70 7.07
C GLU A 210 25.81 -14.07 8.19
N TRP A 211 24.58 -14.54 8.35
CA TRP A 211 23.91 -14.44 9.63
C TRP A 211 24.67 -15.37 10.57
N TYR A 212 25.52 -14.80 11.40
CA TYR A 212 26.20 -15.52 12.47
C TYR A 212 25.13 -16.11 13.40
N PHE A 213 24.85 -17.40 13.22
CA PHE A 213 24.32 -18.25 14.28
C PHE A 213 25.36 -18.36 15.40
#